data_AF-A0A1B6J004-F1
#
_entry.id   AF-A0A1B6J004-F1
#
_cell.length_a   1.000
_cell.length_b   1.000
_cell.length_c   1.000
_cell.angle_alpha   90.00
_cell.angle_beta   90.00
_cell.angle_gamma   90.00
#
_symmetry.space_group_name_H-M   'P 1'
#
loop_
_entity.id
_entity.type
_entity.pdbx_description
1 polymer ?
#
loop_
_entity_poly.entity_id
_entity_poly.type
_entity_poly.pdbx_seq_one_letter_code
_entity_poly.pdbx_strand_id
1 'polypeptide(L)'
;MERPTSLASAFSKLKKTDIYETVHSEAEKALLEAEASTSGSAPVLSKPSGSNSVLVSPKQRGNPLLKSISNVPWEYDESIVPDYVMGRTTCALFLSLRYHNLKPDYINERLKQLGKQYDLRVLLVQVDLKEPHTPLKHLTRVCLLADLTLMLAWSPEEAGRIIETYKIFEHKPPDLIMERQESDPHVKLVNALTCIRSVNKTDATTLLSTFGSLGKIINASQDSLGLCPGLGPQKASRLYKTLHLPFLKKGKVTKRKVGIAKFLKD
;
A
#
# COMPACT_ATOMS: atom_id res chain seq x y z
N MET A 1 8.12 34.59 52.95
CA MET A 1 7.93 33.55 51.91
C MET A 1 7.99 34.22 50.55
N GLU A 2 9.18 34.25 49.93
CA GLU A 2 9.38 34.86 48.62
C GLU A 2 9.15 33.82 47.51
N ARG A 3 8.28 34.12 46.54
CA ARG A 3 8.03 33.25 45.38
C ARG A 3 9.21 33.33 44.39
N PRO A 4 9.76 32.19 43.91
CA PRO A 4 10.87 32.21 42.96
C PRO A 4 10.42 32.75 41.60
N THR A 5 11.15 33.72 41.07
CA THR A 5 10.83 34.47 39.84
C THR A 5 11.26 33.77 38.54
N SER A 6 11.88 32.58 38.60
CA SER A 6 12.14 31.75 37.40
C SER A 6 12.40 30.27 37.74
N LEU A 7 12.05 29.38 36.81
CA LEU A 7 12.23 27.92 36.93
C LEU A 7 13.71 27.53 37.08
N ALA A 8 14.62 28.23 36.40
CA ALA A 8 16.06 28.02 36.53
C ALA A 8 16.58 28.30 37.95
N SER A 9 16.06 29.34 38.60
CA SER A 9 16.41 29.66 39.99
C SER A 9 15.88 28.58 40.95
N ALA A 10 14.65 28.11 40.74
CA ALA A 10 14.07 27.03 41.54
C ALA A 10 14.88 25.72 41.40
N PHE A 11 15.31 25.37 40.19
CA PHE A 11 16.14 24.18 39.95
C PHE A 11 17.54 24.30 40.55
N SER A 12 18.15 25.48 40.50
CA SER A 12 19.46 25.72 41.13
C SER A 12 19.42 25.59 42.65
N LYS A 13 18.30 25.97 43.28
CA LYS A 13 18.07 25.77 44.71
C LYS A 13 17.86 24.30 45.04
N LEU A 14 17.13 23.57 44.19
CA LEU A 14 16.91 22.12 44.37
C LEU A 14 18.22 21.34 44.35
N LYS A 15 19.14 21.67 43.43
CA LYS A 15 20.48 21.04 43.36
C LYS A 15 21.34 21.23 44.60
N LYS A 16 21.05 22.27 45.41
CA LYS A 16 21.76 22.58 46.66
C LYS A 16 21.10 21.96 47.89
N THR A 17 20.00 21.23 47.71
CA THR A 17 19.36 20.53 48.84
C THR A 17 20.01 19.17 49.03
N ASP A 18 20.18 18.76 50.28
CA ASP A 18 20.76 17.46 50.67
C ASP A 18 20.02 16.27 50.04
N ILE A 19 18.74 16.47 49.68
CA ILE A 19 17.88 15.49 49.00
C ILE A 19 18.39 15.21 47.56
N TYR A 20 18.89 16.23 46.86
CA TYR A 20 19.42 16.04 45.50
C TYR A 20 20.77 15.30 45.53
N GLU A 21 21.62 15.61 46.51
CA GLU A 21 22.93 14.94 46.68
C GLU A 21 22.76 13.48 47.11
N THR A 22 21.83 13.17 48.01
CA THR A 22 21.53 11.78 48.44
C THR A 22 21.05 10.93 47.27
N VAL A 23 20.07 11.39 46.50
CA VAL A 23 19.56 10.66 45.31
C VAL A 23 20.64 10.49 44.24
N HIS A 24 21.50 11.49 44.01
CA HIS A 24 22.62 11.35 43.07
C HIS A 24 23.66 10.35 43.56
N SER A 25 23.97 10.34 44.86
CA SER A 25 24.92 9.39 45.45
C SER A 25 24.41 7.95 45.43
N GLU A 26 23.10 7.74 45.58
CA GLU A 26 22.44 6.44 45.44
C GLU A 26 22.40 5.97 43.99
N ALA A 27 22.18 6.88 43.03
CA ALA A 27 22.25 6.57 41.60
C ALA A 27 23.68 6.27 41.13
N GLU A 28 24.70 6.97 41.62
CA GLU A 28 26.11 6.69 41.33
C GLU A 28 26.56 5.38 41.97
N LYS A 29 26.11 5.05 43.20
CA LYS A 29 26.33 3.73 43.80
C LYS A 29 25.67 2.60 43.00
N ALA A 30 24.45 2.78 42.51
CA ALA A 30 23.76 1.80 41.68
C ALA A 30 24.46 1.58 40.32
N LEU A 31 25.08 2.62 39.75
CA LEU A 31 25.88 2.53 38.53
C LEU A 31 27.24 1.83 38.77
N LEU A 32 27.89 2.08 39.90
CA LEU A 32 29.15 1.42 40.28
C LEU A 32 28.95 -0.05 40.69
N GLU A 33 27.83 -0.41 41.30
CA GLU A 33 27.46 -1.80 41.59
C GLU A 33 27.11 -2.60 40.32
N ALA A 34 26.62 -1.93 39.26
CA ALA A 34 26.34 -2.55 37.97
C ALA A 34 27.60 -2.88 37.16
N GLU A 35 28.74 -2.22 37.42
CA GLU A 35 30.02 -2.49 36.73
C GLU A 35 30.90 -3.55 37.42
N ALA A 36 30.60 -3.92 38.68
CA ALA A 36 31.42 -4.84 39.47
C ALA A 36 31.01 -6.33 39.40
N SER A 37 29.94 -6.70 38.69
CA SER A 37 29.44 -8.09 38.61
C SER A 37 29.44 -8.67 37.20
N THR A 38 30.58 -8.65 36.51
CA THR A 38 30.80 -9.42 35.27
C THR A 38 32.02 -10.33 35.36
N SER A 39 31.89 -11.40 36.16
CA SER A 39 32.69 -12.62 35.99
C SER A 39 31.82 -13.85 36.27
N GLY A 40 31.37 -14.53 35.20
CA GLY A 40 30.75 -15.86 35.29
C GLY A 40 29.34 -15.99 34.71
N SER A 41 29.25 -16.72 33.59
CA SER A 41 28.05 -17.20 32.90
C SER A 41 27.18 -16.12 32.22
N ALA A 42 27.15 -16.19 30.89
CA ALA A 42 26.36 -15.32 30.03
C ALA A 42 24.84 -15.50 30.29
N PRO A 43 24.09 -14.44 30.64
CA PRO A 43 22.70 -14.36 30.26
C PRO A 43 22.67 -13.89 28.80
N VAL A 44 21.97 -14.63 27.95
CA VAL A 44 21.74 -14.22 26.56
C VAL A 44 20.94 -12.93 26.59
N LEU A 45 21.63 -11.82 26.31
CA LEU A 45 21.04 -10.51 26.14
C LEU A 45 19.90 -10.59 25.11
N SER A 46 18.81 -9.90 25.44
CA SER A 46 17.77 -9.45 24.52
C SER A 46 18.39 -9.02 23.18
N LYS A 47 18.05 -9.75 22.11
CA LYS A 47 18.49 -9.42 20.75
C LYS A 47 18.13 -7.96 20.43
N PRO A 48 19.02 -7.20 19.76
CA PRO A 48 18.68 -5.88 19.27
C PRO A 48 17.51 -5.99 18.29
N SER A 49 16.44 -5.27 18.60
CA SER A 49 15.25 -5.04 17.78
C SER A 49 15.64 -4.39 16.44
N GLY A 50 16.09 -5.21 15.50
CA GLY A 50 16.53 -4.79 14.17
C GLY A 50 16.74 -5.92 13.18
N SER A 51 16.30 -7.14 13.48
CA SER A 51 16.35 -8.23 12.50
C SER A 51 15.29 -7.99 11.42
N ASN A 52 15.72 -7.97 10.16
CA ASN A 52 14.86 -7.97 8.98
C ASN A 52 14.17 -9.34 8.83
N SER A 53 13.48 -9.79 9.88
CA SER A 53 12.82 -11.09 9.96
C SER A 53 11.31 -10.93 10.10
N VAL A 54 10.59 -11.96 9.64
CA VAL A 54 9.15 -12.09 9.88
C VAL A 54 8.96 -12.77 11.23
N LEU A 55 8.13 -12.20 12.09
CA LEU A 55 7.76 -12.85 13.35
C LEU A 55 6.55 -13.74 13.09
N VAL A 56 6.64 -14.99 13.53
CA VAL A 56 5.65 -16.05 13.27
C VAL A 56 5.06 -16.51 14.60
N SER A 57 3.73 -16.61 14.67
CA SER A 57 3.09 -17.12 15.86
C SER A 57 3.34 -18.63 16.00
N PRO A 58 3.62 -19.16 17.20
CA PRO A 58 3.75 -20.60 17.43
C PRO A 58 2.53 -21.40 16.99
N LYS A 59 1.34 -20.78 16.91
CA LYS A 59 0.10 -21.38 16.40
C LYS A 59 0.20 -21.82 14.94
N GLN A 60 1.11 -21.24 14.17
CA GLN A 60 1.37 -21.57 12.77
C GLN A 60 2.44 -22.65 12.59
N ARG A 61 2.87 -23.30 13.68
CA ARG A 61 3.84 -24.40 13.62
C ARG A 61 3.27 -25.55 12.79
N GLY A 62 4.05 -25.99 11.80
CA GLY A 62 3.65 -27.07 10.88
C GLY A 62 2.87 -26.61 9.64
N ASN A 63 2.60 -25.31 9.50
CA ASN A 63 1.98 -24.77 8.30
C ASN A 63 2.95 -24.89 7.11
N PRO A 64 2.54 -25.49 5.97
CA PRO A 64 3.40 -25.65 4.79
C PRO A 64 3.93 -24.33 4.24
N LEU A 65 3.23 -23.20 4.46
CA LEU A 65 3.66 -21.90 3.94
C LEU A 65 5.01 -21.44 4.51
N LEU A 66 5.38 -21.89 5.71
CA LEU A 66 6.67 -21.56 6.33
C LEU A 66 7.86 -22.13 5.55
N LYS A 67 7.66 -23.24 4.81
CA LYS A 67 8.70 -23.81 3.94
C LYS A 67 8.92 -22.97 2.68
N SER A 68 7.90 -22.23 2.28
CA SER A 68 7.91 -21.39 1.10
C SER A 68 8.46 -19.99 1.35
N ILE A 69 8.64 -19.61 2.62
CA ILE A 69 9.33 -18.38 3.02
C ILE A 69 10.84 -18.70 3.11
N SER A 70 11.58 -18.39 2.06
CA SER A 70 13.02 -18.66 1.93
C SER A 70 13.85 -17.41 1.70
N ASN A 71 13.27 -16.38 1.08
CA ASN A 71 13.97 -15.13 0.76
C ASN A 71 14.16 -14.22 1.99
N VAL A 72 13.42 -14.49 3.06
CA VAL A 72 13.36 -13.67 4.26
C VAL A 72 13.49 -14.57 5.50
N PRO A 73 14.37 -14.23 6.47
CA PRO A 73 14.47 -14.99 7.70
C PRO A 73 13.19 -14.84 8.53
N TRP A 74 12.81 -15.87 9.28
CA TRP A 74 11.66 -15.80 10.16
C TRP A 74 11.97 -16.42 11.52
N GLU A 75 11.36 -15.89 12.58
CA GLU A 75 11.56 -16.32 13.96
C GLU A 75 10.20 -16.53 14.63
N TYR A 76 10.09 -17.50 15.56
CA TYR A 76 8.88 -17.66 16.35
C TYR A 76 8.84 -16.64 17.50
N ASP A 77 7.69 -16.02 17.70
CA ASP A 77 7.45 -15.10 18.81
C ASP A 77 6.11 -15.42 19.47
N GLU A 78 6.12 -15.68 20.77
CA GLU A 78 4.91 -16.02 21.54
C GLU A 78 4.10 -14.78 21.91
N SER A 79 4.71 -13.59 21.89
CA SER A 79 4.08 -12.34 22.31
C SER A 79 3.13 -11.74 21.26
N ILE A 80 3.19 -12.23 20.02
CA ILE A 80 2.39 -11.68 18.93
C ILE A 80 0.96 -12.25 18.90
N VAL A 81 0.00 -11.34 18.79
CA VAL A 81 -1.42 -11.67 18.57
C VAL A 81 -1.69 -12.15 17.14
N PRO A 82 -1.23 -11.48 16.05
CA PRO A 82 -1.45 -11.97 14.69
C PRO A 82 -0.65 -13.24 14.38
N ASP A 83 -0.92 -13.86 13.23
CA ASP A 83 -0.22 -15.07 12.82
C ASP A 83 1.19 -14.76 12.27
N TYR A 84 1.32 -13.63 11.59
CA TYR A 84 2.56 -13.15 10.99
C TYR A 84 2.69 -11.64 11.21
N VAL A 85 3.87 -11.18 11.64
CA VAL A 85 4.23 -9.77 11.67
C VAL A 85 5.31 -9.54 10.62
N MET A 86 4.97 -8.76 9.61
CA MET A 86 5.85 -8.48 8.47
C MET A 86 6.63 -7.17 8.68
N GLY A 87 6.18 -6.28 9.56
CA GLY A 87 6.85 -5.01 9.79
C GLY A 87 6.32 -4.35 11.04
N ARG A 88 6.79 -3.13 11.34
CA ARG A 88 6.41 -2.44 12.58
C ARG A 88 4.90 -2.13 12.65
N THR A 89 4.31 -1.80 11.50
CA THR A 89 2.90 -1.41 11.38
C THR A 89 2.07 -2.39 10.54
N THR A 90 2.68 -3.51 10.11
CA THR A 90 2.08 -4.44 9.15
C THR A 90 1.98 -5.85 9.74
N CYS A 91 0.77 -6.39 9.77
CA CYS A 91 0.49 -7.74 10.23
C CYS A 91 -0.36 -8.53 9.25
N ALA A 92 -0.25 -9.85 9.29
CA ALA A 92 -1.09 -10.77 8.56
C ALA A 92 -1.74 -11.82 9.47
N LEU A 93 -3.01 -12.08 9.21
CA LEU A 93 -3.75 -13.24 9.71
C LEU A 93 -3.85 -14.25 8.57
N PHE A 94 -3.69 -15.54 8.89
CA PHE A 94 -3.77 -16.61 7.91
C PHE A 94 -5.03 -17.45 8.14
N LEU A 95 -5.75 -17.74 7.05
CA LEU A 95 -6.97 -18.54 7.09
C LEU A 95 -7.10 -19.38 5.82
N SER A 96 -7.32 -20.68 5.93
CA SER A 96 -7.76 -21.51 4.80
C SER A 96 -9.28 -21.43 4.67
N LEU A 97 -9.80 -21.45 3.44
CA LEU A 97 -11.25 -21.46 3.20
C LEU A 97 -11.91 -22.73 3.77
N ARG A 98 -11.25 -23.88 3.67
CA ARG A 98 -11.72 -25.12 4.29
C ARG A 98 -11.85 -24.99 5.79
N TYR A 99 -10.90 -24.32 6.45
CA TYR A 99 -10.99 -24.06 7.90
C TYR A 99 -12.10 -23.07 8.24
N HIS A 100 -12.29 -22.02 7.44
CA HIS A 100 -13.40 -21.07 7.62
C HIS A 100 -14.78 -21.73 7.55
N ASN A 101 -14.96 -22.72 6.66
CA ASN A 101 -16.18 -23.50 6.61
C ASN A 101 -16.41 -24.38 7.85
N LEU A 102 -15.33 -24.85 8.48
CA LEU A 102 -15.41 -25.66 9.69
C LEU A 102 -15.70 -24.79 10.93
N LYS A 103 -15.05 -23.63 11.04
CA LYS A 103 -15.19 -22.71 12.17
C LYS A 103 -15.31 -21.24 11.70
N PRO A 104 -16.52 -20.78 11.31
CA PRO A 104 -16.72 -19.44 10.79
C PRO A 104 -16.53 -18.32 11.84
N ASP A 105 -16.71 -18.63 13.12
CA ASP A 105 -16.55 -17.65 14.20
C ASP A 105 -15.08 -17.35 14.55
N TYR A 106 -14.16 -18.22 14.14
CA TYR A 106 -12.73 -18.10 14.44
C TYR A 106 -12.16 -16.73 14.03
N ILE A 107 -12.45 -16.30 12.81
CA ILE A 107 -11.88 -15.04 12.29
C ILE A 107 -12.41 -13.83 13.05
N ASN A 108 -13.69 -13.86 13.45
CA ASN A 108 -14.31 -12.78 14.20
C ASN A 108 -13.70 -12.65 15.61
N GLU A 109 -13.43 -13.77 16.27
CA GLU A 109 -12.75 -13.80 17.57
C GLU A 109 -11.30 -13.30 17.46
N ARG A 110 -10.56 -13.75 16.45
CA ARG A 110 -9.17 -13.33 16.22
C ARG A 110 -9.06 -11.84 15.91
N LEU A 111 -10.00 -11.31 15.14
CA LEU A 111 -10.05 -9.88 14.84
C LEU A 111 -10.34 -9.03 16.08
N LYS A 112 -11.23 -9.50 16.98
CA LYS A 112 -11.49 -8.82 18.27
C LYS A 112 -10.22 -8.76 19.13
N GLN A 113 -9.42 -9.83 19.14
CA GLN A 113 -8.15 -9.87 19.87
C GLN A 113 -7.09 -8.94 19.26
N LEU A 114 -7.01 -8.87 17.93
CA LEU A 114 -6.06 -8.02 17.22
C LEU A 114 -6.38 -6.52 17.38
N GLY A 115 -7.66 -6.17 17.39
CA GLY A 115 -8.11 -4.79 17.50
C GLY A 115 -7.54 -3.89 16.39
N LYS A 116 -7.05 -2.71 16.78
CA LYS A 116 -6.41 -1.71 15.91
C LYS A 116 -4.93 -1.51 16.24
N GLN A 117 -4.23 -2.59 16.58
CA GLN A 117 -2.79 -2.54 16.94
C GLN A 117 -1.86 -2.24 15.77
N TYR A 118 -2.32 -2.45 14.53
CA TYR A 118 -1.54 -2.28 13.30
C TYR A 118 -2.31 -1.44 12.29
N ASP A 119 -1.58 -0.62 11.52
CA ASP A 119 -2.16 0.24 10.48
C ASP A 119 -2.59 -0.61 9.28
N LEU A 120 -1.69 -1.46 8.79
CA LEU A 120 -1.97 -2.39 7.70
C LEU A 120 -2.23 -3.78 8.27
N ARG A 121 -3.49 -4.20 8.18
CA ARG A 121 -3.93 -5.50 8.64
C ARG A 121 -4.37 -6.32 7.43
N VAL A 122 -3.60 -7.36 7.12
CA VAL A 122 -3.83 -8.22 5.95
C VAL A 122 -4.50 -9.51 6.42
N LEU A 123 -5.58 -9.90 5.75
CA LEU A 123 -6.15 -11.25 5.87
C LEU A 123 -5.69 -12.06 4.66
N LEU A 124 -4.72 -12.95 4.87
CA LEU A 124 -4.21 -13.86 3.86
C LEU A 124 -5.05 -15.14 3.85
N VAL A 125 -5.81 -15.33 2.79
CA VAL A 125 -6.74 -16.45 2.63
C VAL A 125 -6.23 -17.44 1.61
N GLN A 126 -6.02 -18.68 2.04
CA GLN A 126 -5.70 -19.78 1.14
C GLN A 126 -6.98 -20.39 0.55
N VAL A 127 -7.09 -20.37 -0.77
CA VAL A 127 -8.21 -20.92 -1.54
C VAL A 127 -7.96 -22.40 -1.81
N ASP A 128 -8.48 -23.26 -0.94
CA ASP A 128 -8.31 -24.73 -0.97
C ASP A 128 -9.63 -25.48 -1.23
N LEU A 129 -10.67 -24.78 -1.68
CA LEU A 129 -11.98 -25.33 -2.00
C LEU A 129 -12.29 -25.21 -3.50
N LYS A 130 -13.05 -26.18 -4.03
CA LYS A 130 -13.55 -26.14 -5.42
C LYS A 130 -14.56 -25.01 -5.65
N GLU A 131 -15.38 -24.70 -4.64
CA GLU A 131 -16.41 -23.66 -4.71
C GLU A 131 -16.16 -22.57 -3.65
N PRO A 132 -15.30 -21.59 -3.94
CA PRO A 132 -14.89 -20.59 -2.96
C PRO A 132 -15.84 -19.38 -2.85
N HIS A 133 -16.84 -19.25 -3.74
CA HIS A 133 -17.65 -18.03 -3.87
C HIS A 133 -18.41 -17.64 -2.59
N THR A 134 -19.06 -18.59 -1.92
CA THR A 134 -19.84 -18.34 -0.69
C THR A 134 -18.97 -17.90 0.48
N PRO A 135 -17.92 -18.65 0.88
CA PRO A 135 -17.05 -18.23 1.98
C PRO A 135 -16.28 -16.95 1.65
N LEU A 136 -15.84 -16.74 0.41
CA LEU A 136 -15.19 -15.50 0.00
C LEU A 136 -16.13 -14.31 0.12
N LYS A 137 -17.39 -14.41 -0.33
CA LYS A 137 -18.38 -13.32 -0.17
C LYS A 137 -18.56 -12.93 1.29
N HIS A 138 -18.58 -13.91 2.19
CA HIS A 138 -18.65 -13.65 3.63
C HIS A 138 -17.37 -12.97 4.14
N LEU A 139 -16.19 -13.51 3.82
CA LEU A 139 -14.90 -12.95 4.25
C LEU A 139 -14.68 -11.54 3.70
N THR A 140 -15.04 -11.25 2.45
CA THR A 140 -14.96 -9.89 1.88
C THR A 140 -15.82 -8.90 2.67
N ARG A 141 -17.02 -9.30 3.11
CA ARG A 141 -17.87 -8.46 3.96
C ARG A 141 -17.22 -8.21 5.32
N VAL A 142 -16.64 -9.24 5.94
CA VAL A 142 -15.92 -9.12 7.21
C VAL A 142 -14.72 -8.17 7.06
N CYS A 143 -13.92 -8.33 6.00
CA CYS A 143 -12.76 -7.48 5.74
C CYS A 143 -13.15 -6.02 5.53
N LEU A 144 -14.24 -5.75 4.80
CA LEU A 144 -14.72 -4.39 4.57
C LEU A 144 -15.21 -3.73 5.86
N LEU A 145 -15.91 -4.46 6.72
CA LEU A 145 -16.40 -3.92 8.00
C LEU A 145 -15.28 -3.70 9.03
N ALA A 146 -14.19 -4.47 8.90
CA ALA A 146 -13.08 -4.48 9.84
C ALA A 146 -11.89 -3.62 9.43
N ASP A 147 -11.93 -2.98 8.25
CA ASP A 147 -10.81 -2.32 7.58
C ASP A 147 -9.59 -3.24 7.44
N LEU A 148 -9.79 -4.44 6.90
CA LEU A 148 -8.74 -5.41 6.56
C LEU A 148 -8.53 -5.46 5.04
N THR A 149 -7.28 -5.66 4.63
CA THR A 149 -6.95 -5.96 3.22
C THR A 149 -7.02 -7.46 3.00
N LEU A 150 -7.96 -7.91 2.17
CA LEU A 150 -8.08 -9.32 1.79
C LEU A 150 -7.06 -9.67 0.71
N MET A 151 -6.18 -10.64 0.97
CA MET A 151 -5.23 -11.20 0.02
C MET A 151 -5.55 -12.67 -0.22
N LEU A 152 -5.69 -13.09 -1.47
CA LEU A 152 -6.00 -14.46 -1.84
C LEU A 152 -4.73 -15.17 -2.32
N ALA A 153 -4.56 -16.43 -1.92
CA ALA A 153 -3.51 -17.31 -2.39
C ALA A 153 -4.11 -18.66 -2.82
N TRP A 154 -3.74 -19.15 -4.00
CA TRP A 154 -4.20 -20.43 -4.56
C TRP A 154 -3.33 -21.61 -4.13
N SER A 155 -2.14 -21.33 -3.60
CA SER A 155 -1.22 -22.34 -3.06
C SER A 155 -0.54 -21.83 -1.78
N PRO A 156 -0.05 -22.73 -0.91
CA PRO A 156 0.74 -22.33 0.25
C PRO A 156 2.06 -21.65 -0.16
N GLU A 157 2.58 -21.95 -1.34
CA GLU A 157 3.77 -21.32 -1.91
C GLU A 157 3.53 -19.86 -2.26
N GLU A 158 2.41 -19.57 -2.91
CA GLU A 158 1.98 -18.20 -3.21
C GLU A 158 1.74 -17.41 -1.92
N ALA A 159 1.11 -18.03 -0.92
CA ALA A 159 0.91 -17.43 0.39
C ALA A 159 2.24 -17.01 1.05
N GLY A 160 3.25 -17.89 1.04
CA GLY A 160 4.59 -17.57 1.53
C GLY A 160 5.22 -16.41 0.78
N ARG A 161 5.16 -16.43 -0.56
CA ARG A 161 5.71 -15.38 -1.41
C ARG A 161 5.05 -14.01 -1.23
N ILE A 162 3.74 -14.00 -0.94
CA ILE A 162 3.02 -12.75 -0.59
C ILE A 162 3.60 -12.16 0.70
N ILE A 163 3.79 -12.98 1.74
CA ILE A 163 4.38 -12.53 3.02
C ILE A 163 5.80 -11.99 2.80
N GLU A 164 6.63 -12.68 2.02
CA GLU A 164 7.97 -12.21 1.65
C GLU A 164 7.92 -10.85 0.95
N THR A 165 7.00 -10.68 0.00
CA THR A 165 6.86 -9.45 -0.78
C THR A 165 6.50 -8.28 0.13
N TYR A 166 5.59 -8.50 1.08
CA TYR A 166 5.25 -7.48 2.09
C TYR A 166 6.46 -7.09 2.93
N LYS A 167 7.29 -8.05 3.34
CA LYS A 167 8.51 -7.73 4.11
C LYS A 167 9.52 -6.95 3.28
N ILE A 168 9.81 -7.42 2.06
CA ILE A 168 10.80 -6.80 1.17
C ILE A 168 10.39 -5.37 0.81
N PHE A 169 9.09 -5.09 0.74
CA PHE A 169 8.56 -3.77 0.41
C PHE A 169 8.38 -2.83 1.60
N GLU A 170 8.74 -3.21 2.83
CA GLU A 170 8.63 -2.34 4.02
C GLU A 170 9.36 -0.99 3.85
N HIS A 171 10.52 -1.00 3.19
CA HIS A 171 11.35 0.19 2.96
C HIS A 171 11.43 0.62 1.50
N LYS A 172 10.63 0.01 0.61
CA LYS A 172 10.71 0.29 -0.82
C LYS A 172 9.92 1.57 -1.15
N PRO A 173 10.52 2.55 -1.84
CA PRO A 173 9.81 3.76 -2.22
C PRO A 173 8.68 3.46 -3.24
N PRO A 174 7.67 4.34 -3.35
CA PRO A 174 6.50 4.15 -4.23
C PRO A 174 6.81 4.32 -5.74
N ASP A 175 8.08 4.41 -6.13
CA ASP A 175 8.54 4.67 -7.50
C ASP A 175 7.97 3.71 -8.55
N LEU A 176 7.66 2.46 -8.16
CA LEU A 176 7.05 1.48 -9.05
C LEU A 176 5.59 1.78 -9.40
N ILE A 177 4.90 2.52 -8.53
CA ILE A 177 3.47 2.82 -8.65
C ILE A 177 3.27 4.24 -9.21
N MET A 178 4.24 5.13 -9.01
CA MET A 178 4.20 6.48 -9.55
C MET A 178 4.15 6.47 -11.07
N GLU A 179 3.37 7.41 -11.63
CA GLU A 179 3.34 7.64 -13.07
C GLU A 179 4.74 8.01 -13.54
N ARG A 180 5.29 7.21 -14.45
CA ARG A 180 6.52 7.56 -15.15
C ARG A 180 6.19 8.69 -16.11
N GLN A 181 6.46 9.92 -15.70
CA GLN A 181 6.42 11.05 -16.60
C GLN A 181 7.49 10.85 -17.66
N GLU A 182 7.08 10.60 -18.90
CA GLU A 182 7.98 10.63 -20.04
C GLU A 182 8.53 12.06 -20.17
N SER A 183 9.84 12.23 -20.18
CA SER A 183 10.47 13.56 -20.24
C SER A 183 10.50 14.12 -21.66
N ASP A 184 10.59 13.25 -22.67
CA ASP A 184 10.77 13.64 -24.07
C ASP A 184 9.49 14.26 -24.66
N PRO A 185 9.53 15.53 -25.10
CA PRO A 185 8.40 16.19 -25.76
C PRO A 185 7.85 15.40 -26.95
N HIS A 186 8.70 14.74 -27.72
CA HIS A 186 8.26 13.98 -28.89
C HIS A 186 7.35 12.81 -28.48
N VAL A 187 7.70 12.08 -27.42
CA VAL A 187 6.89 10.96 -26.94
C VAL A 187 5.57 11.45 -26.34
N LYS A 188 5.57 12.59 -25.63
CA LYS A 188 4.33 13.24 -25.17
C LYS A 188 3.38 13.57 -26.33
N LEU A 189 3.91 14.12 -27.43
CA LEU A 189 3.11 14.44 -28.61
C LEU A 189 2.58 13.18 -29.31
N VAL A 190 3.40 12.14 -29.45
CA VAL A 190 2.96 10.84 -30.00
C VAL A 190 1.84 10.23 -29.15
N ASN A 191 1.99 10.25 -27.82
CA ASN A 191 0.98 9.73 -26.90
C ASN A 191 -0.31 10.56 -26.96
N ALA A 192 -0.23 11.89 -27.02
CA ALA A 192 -1.39 12.76 -27.18
C ALA A 192 -2.15 12.51 -28.49
N LEU A 193 -1.43 12.32 -29.60
CA LEU A 193 -2.04 11.99 -30.90
C LEU A 193 -2.66 10.58 -30.90
N THR A 194 -2.04 9.62 -30.19
CA THR A 194 -2.52 8.23 -30.08
C THR A 194 -3.78 8.11 -29.21
N CYS A 195 -4.10 9.10 -28.37
CA CYS A 195 -5.39 9.15 -27.67
C CYS A 195 -6.59 9.21 -28.62
N ILE A 196 -6.39 9.66 -29.86
CA ILE A 196 -7.44 9.68 -30.88
C ILE A 196 -7.58 8.26 -31.43
N ARG A 197 -8.75 7.64 -31.23
CA ARG A 197 -9.06 6.23 -31.60
C ARG A 197 -8.63 5.81 -33.01
N SER A 198 -8.52 6.75 -33.94
CA SER A 198 -8.21 6.47 -35.34
C SER A 198 -6.71 6.60 -35.71
N VAL A 199 -5.87 7.03 -34.77
CA VAL A 199 -4.45 7.36 -35.00
C VAL A 199 -3.59 6.37 -34.21
N ASN A 200 -2.72 5.64 -34.92
CA ASN A 200 -1.75 4.74 -34.30
C ASN A 200 -0.42 5.46 -34.00
N LYS A 201 0.47 4.81 -33.24
CA LYS A 201 1.82 5.33 -32.98
C LYS A 201 2.58 5.66 -34.27
N THR A 202 2.49 4.78 -35.28
CA THR A 202 3.10 4.98 -36.60
C THR A 202 2.53 6.21 -37.31
N ASP A 203 1.21 6.38 -37.26
CA ASP A 203 0.52 7.51 -37.89
C ASP A 203 0.91 8.82 -37.20
N ALA A 204 1.00 8.83 -35.87
CA ALA A 204 1.43 9.97 -35.07
C ALA A 204 2.89 10.38 -35.38
N THR A 205 3.81 9.42 -35.48
CA THR A 205 5.20 9.70 -35.87
C THR A 205 5.29 10.26 -37.29
N THR A 206 4.50 9.76 -38.23
CA THR A 206 4.46 10.26 -39.62
C THR A 206 3.86 11.66 -39.70
N LEU A 207 2.81 11.94 -38.92
CA LEU A 207 2.23 13.29 -38.83
C LEU A 207 3.22 14.29 -38.26
N LEU A 208 3.95 13.91 -37.22
CA LEU A 208 4.99 14.75 -36.62
C LEU A 208 6.19 14.96 -37.54
N SER A 209 6.61 13.95 -38.31
CA SER A 209 7.71 14.11 -39.28
C SER A 209 7.31 14.95 -40.49
N THR A 210 6.06 14.85 -40.95
CA THR A 210 5.56 15.59 -42.13
C THR A 210 5.25 17.04 -41.80
N PHE A 211 4.55 17.31 -40.68
CA PHE A 211 4.11 18.66 -40.32
C PHE A 211 5.05 19.37 -39.34
N GLY A 212 5.88 18.64 -38.60
CA GLY A 212 6.87 19.17 -37.66
C GLY A 212 6.32 19.73 -36.33
N SER A 213 5.08 20.23 -36.32
CA SER A 213 4.46 20.82 -35.12
C SER A 213 2.99 20.43 -34.99
N LEU A 214 2.53 20.21 -33.76
CA LEU A 214 1.12 19.96 -33.44
C LEU A 214 0.21 21.11 -33.93
N GLY A 215 0.67 22.37 -33.85
CA GLY A 215 -0.11 23.51 -34.33
C GLY A 215 -0.35 23.45 -35.85
N LYS A 216 0.63 22.97 -36.61
CA LYS A 216 0.48 22.76 -38.06
C LYS A 216 -0.49 21.61 -38.37
N ILE A 217 -0.49 20.56 -37.56
CA ILE A 217 -1.45 19.43 -37.68
C ILE A 217 -2.89 19.90 -37.41
N ILE A 218 -3.09 20.75 -36.39
CA ILE A 218 -4.41 21.27 -36.03
C ILE A 218 -4.97 22.17 -37.13
N ASN A 219 -4.15 23.03 -37.72
CA ASN A 219 -4.57 23.95 -38.79
C ASN A 219 -4.62 23.31 -40.18
N ALA A 220 -4.15 22.07 -40.34
CA ALA A 220 -4.13 21.39 -41.63
C ALA A 220 -5.54 21.04 -42.12
N SER A 221 -5.76 21.13 -43.44
CA SER A 221 -7.01 20.68 -44.05
C SER A 221 -7.12 19.14 -44.03
N GLN A 222 -8.34 18.64 -44.16
CA GLN A 222 -8.59 17.19 -44.22
C GLN A 222 -7.80 16.52 -45.36
N ASP A 223 -7.64 17.21 -46.49
CA ASP A 223 -6.94 16.68 -47.66
C ASP A 223 -5.42 16.62 -47.43
N SER A 224 -4.84 17.66 -46.82
CA SER A 224 -3.43 17.68 -46.45
C SER A 224 -3.08 16.57 -45.45
N LEU A 225 -3.98 16.27 -44.50
CA LEU A 225 -3.81 15.14 -43.58
C LEU A 225 -3.87 13.80 -44.34
N GLY A 226 -4.74 13.67 -45.34
CA GLY A 226 -4.86 12.46 -46.17
C GLY A 226 -3.69 12.19 -47.11
N LEU A 227 -2.83 13.19 -47.37
CA LEU A 227 -1.60 13.03 -48.16
C LEU A 227 -0.46 12.37 -47.37
N CYS A 228 -0.59 12.24 -46.05
CA CYS A 228 0.43 11.59 -45.24
C CYS A 228 0.49 10.07 -45.52
N PRO A 229 1.70 9.50 -45.69
CA PRO A 229 1.83 8.09 -46.00
C PRO A 229 1.27 7.22 -44.85
N GLY A 230 0.38 6.29 -45.19
CA GLY A 230 -0.29 5.42 -44.21
C GLY A 230 -1.53 6.01 -43.51
N LEU A 231 -1.81 7.31 -43.69
CA LEU A 231 -3.03 7.94 -43.18
C LEU A 231 -4.12 7.96 -44.25
N GLY A 232 -4.97 6.92 -44.25
CA GLY A 232 -6.10 6.86 -45.18
C GLY A 232 -7.13 8.00 -44.96
N PRO A 233 -7.98 8.29 -45.97
CA PRO A 233 -8.91 9.42 -45.94
C PRO A 233 -9.93 9.35 -44.79
N GLN A 234 -10.31 8.13 -44.38
CA GLN A 234 -11.17 7.93 -43.22
C GLN A 234 -10.50 8.33 -41.90
N LYS A 235 -9.20 8.03 -41.74
CA LYS A 235 -8.43 8.41 -40.55
C LYS A 235 -8.24 9.93 -40.52
N ALA A 236 -7.88 10.53 -41.67
CA ALA A 236 -7.75 11.97 -41.82
C ALA A 236 -9.06 12.71 -41.50
N SER A 237 -10.21 12.24 -42.02
CA SER A 237 -11.52 12.83 -41.72
C SER A 237 -11.88 12.75 -40.24
N ARG A 238 -11.62 11.60 -39.59
CA ARG A 238 -11.87 11.43 -38.15
C ARG A 238 -10.95 12.30 -37.29
N LEU A 239 -9.68 12.39 -37.65
CA LEU A 239 -8.70 13.26 -36.99
C LEU A 239 -9.13 14.72 -37.09
N TYR A 240 -9.40 15.20 -38.29
CA TYR A 240 -9.85 16.58 -38.54
C TYR A 240 -11.14 16.90 -37.75
N LYS A 241 -12.13 16.00 -37.80
CA LYS A 241 -13.37 16.14 -37.02
C LYS A 241 -13.11 16.19 -35.53
N THR A 242 -12.23 15.35 -35.00
CA THR A 242 -11.94 15.30 -33.55
C THR A 242 -11.30 16.61 -33.07
N LEU A 243 -10.40 17.19 -33.86
CA LEU A 243 -9.70 18.44 -33.52
C LEU A 243 -10.61 19.68 -33.61
N HIS A 244 -11.59 19.68 -34.52
CA HIS A 244 -12.46 20.84 -34.78
C HIS A 244 -13.88 20.70 -34.21
N LEU A 245 -14.21 19.56 -33.59
CA LEU A 245 -15.53 19.38 -32.98
C LEU A 245 -15.67 20.35 -31.79
N PRO A 246 -16.77 21.12 -31.69
CA PRO A 246 -17.01 21.88 -30.49
C PRO A 246 -17.19 20.92 -29.31
N PHE A 247 -16.53 21.21 -28.18
CA PHE A 247 -16.66 20.44 -26.95
C PHE A 247 -18.13 20.35 -26.49
N LEU A 248 -18.88 21.45 -26.68
CA LEU A 248 -20.31 21.50 -26.43
C LEU A 248 -21.10 21.21 -27.70
N LYS A 249 -22.03 20.25 -27.61
CA LYS A 249 -23.00 20.02 -28.68
C LYS A 249 -23.85 21.27 -28.84
N LYS A 250 -23.74 21.96 -29.99
CA LYS A 250 -24.65 23.06 -30.34
C LYS A 250 -26.05 22.48 -30.56
N GLY A 251 -26.85 22.48 -29.50
CA GLY A 251 -28.23 21.98 -29.47
C GLY A 251 -28.81 22.11 -28.07
N LYS A 252 -30.04 22.59 -27.96
CA LYS A 252 -30.76 22.88 -26.70
C LYS A 252 -30.49 21.82 -25.65
N VAL A 253 -30.02 22.24 -24.47
CA VAL A 253 -29.98 21.40 -23.27
C VAL A 253 -31.42 21.05 -22.93
N THR A 254 -31.96 19.99 -23.53
CA THR A 254 -33.12 19.32 -22.97
C THR A 254 -32.64 18.80 -21.63
N LYS A 255 -33.00 19.49 -20.55
CA LYS A 255 -32.81 19.01 -19.18
C LYS A 255 -33.42 17.61 -19.12
N ARG A 256 -32.61 16.57 -19.34
CA ARG A 256 -33.02 15.21 -19.01
C ARG A 256 -33.28 15.26 -17.52
N LYS A 257 -34.53 15.02 -17.09
CA LYS A 257 -34.79 14.71 -15.69
C LYS A 257 -33.98 13.46 -15.38
N VAL A 258 -32.86 13.64 -14.66
CA VAL A 258 -32.05 12.55 -14.12
C VAL A 258 -32.35 12.46 -12.63
N GLY A 259 -32.53 11.23 -12.13
CA GLY A 259 -32.82 10.94 -10.72
C GLY A 259 -34.27 10.49 -10.45
N ILE A 260 -34.58 10.34 -9.17
CA ILE A 260 -35.85 9.83 -8.59
C ILE A 260 -37.08 10.61 -9.08
N ALA A 261 -36.89 11.83 -9.57
CA ALA A 261 -37.92 12.67 -10.22
C ALA A 261 -38.52 12.07 -11.52
N LYS A 262 -37.98 10.95 -12.01
CA LYS A 262 -38.59 10.17 -13.11
C LYS A 262 -39.68 9.18 -12.62
N PHE A 263 -39.66 8.85 -11.32
CA PHE A 263 -40.53 7.85 -10.68
C PHE A 263 -41.59 8.47 -9.75
N LEU A 264 -41.54 9.78 -9.50
CA LEU A 264 -42.60 10.53 -8.84
C LEU A 264 -43.42 11.27 -9.91
N LYS A 265 -44.47 10.61 -10.39
CA LYS A 265 -45.63 11.26 -11.00
C LYS A 265 -46.82 10.86 -10.14
N ASP A 266 -47.56 11.87 -9.70
CA ASP A 266 -48.85 11.75 -9.00
C ASP A 266 -49.86 10.93 -9.82
#